data_AF-A0A3D5AR41-F1
#
_entry.id   AF-A0A3D5AR41-F1
#
_cell.length_a   1.000
_cell.length_b   1.000
_cell.length_c   1.000
_cell.angle_alpha   90.00
_cell.angle_beta   90.00
_cell.angle_gamma   90.00
#
_symmetry.space_group_name_H-M   'P 1'
#
loop_
_entity.id
_entity.type
_entity.pdbx_description
1 polymer ?
#
loop_
_entity_poly.entity_id
_entity_poly.type
_entity_poly.pdbx_seq_one_letter_code
_entity_poly.pdbx_strand_id
1 'polypeptide(L)'
;MVAGGEDGNIWRWMADAAPGDPPQLLANTGGRPLGIEVDKRDGSLIVCDAYRGLLRIAEDGEITDLASSAAGTPIVFCNNAAVANDGTI
;
A
#
# COMPACT_ATOMS: atom_id res chain seq x y z
N MET A 1 -10.46 5.03 6.11
CA MET A 1 -10.14 3.58 5.98
C MET A 1 -9.51 3.34 4.62
N VAL A 2 -8.62 2.35 4.49
CA VAL A 2 -8.03 1.95 3.19
C VAL A 2 -8.13 0.43 3.01
N ALA A 3 -8.32 -0.04 1.78
CA ALA A 3 -8.31 -1.46 1.43
C ALA A 3 -7.65 -1.69 0.06
N GLY A 4 -7.04 -2.87 -0.13
CA GLY A 4 -6.53 -3.35 -1.40
C GLY A 4 -7.50 -4.34 -2.06
N GLY A 5 -7.66 -4.25 -3.39
CA GLY A 5 -8.46 -5.17 -4.20
C GLY A 5 -7.60 -6.18 -4.98
N GLU A 6 -8.22 -7.29 -5.41
CA GLU A 6 -7.56 -8.27 -6.29
C GLU A 6 -7.25 -7.71 -7.69
N ASP A 7 -7.93 -6.64 -8.09
CA ASP A 7 -7.75 -5.87 -9.33
C ASP A 7 -6.60 -4.84 -9.27
N GLY A 8 -5.81 -4.85 -8.19
CA GLY A 8 -4.70 -3.92 -7.99
C GLY A 8 -5.11 -2.56 -7.42
N ASN A 9 -6.41 -2.31 -7.21
CA ASN A 9 -6.89 -1.03 -6.73
C ASN A 9 -6.63 -0.85 -5.23
N ILE A 10 -6.24 0.36 -4.86
CA ILE A 10 -6.21 0.85 -3.48
C ILE A 10 -7.41 1.78 -3.30
N TRP A 11 -8.34 1.36 -2.46
CA TRP A 11 -9.58 2.06 -2.17
C TRP A 11 -9.47 2.83 -0.85
N ARG A 12 -9.90 4.08 -0.83
CA ARG A 12 -9.90 4.95 0.34
C ARG A 12 -11.32 5.43 0.66
N TRP A 13 -11.73 5.27 1.91
CA TRP A 13 -12.89 5.96 2.48
C TRP A 13 -12.42 7.19 3.26
N MET A 14 -13.07 8.32 3.00
CA MET A 14 -12.85 9.57 3.72
C MET A 14 -13.23 9.41 5.19
N ALA A 15 -12.64 10.23 6.06
CA ALA A 15 -12.84 10.14 7.50
C ALA A 15 -14.29 10.44 7.92
N ASP A 16 -15.01 11.21 7.12
CA ASP A 16 -16.40 11.61 7.30
C ASP A 16 -17.40 10.77 6.49
N ALA A 17 -16.94 9.71 5.82
CA ALA A 17 -17.81 8.83 5.04
C ALA A 17 -18.89 8.17 5.92
N ALA A 18 -20.14 8.23 5.46
CA ALA A 18 -21.28 7.59 6.09
C ALA A 18 -21.41 6.10 5.66
N PRO A 19 -22.14 5.26 6.41
CA PRO A 19 -22.42 3.90 5.99
C PRO A 19 -23.09 3.85 4.61
N GLY A 20 -22.45 3.16 3.66
CA GLY A 20 -22.93 3.04 2.28
C GLY A 20 -22.25 4.00 1.29
N ASP A 21 -21.48 4.98 1.77
CA ASP A 21 -20.69 5.82 0.88
C ASP A 21 -19.64 5.00 0.14
N PRO A 22 -19.50 5.18 -1.20
CA PRO A 22 -18.53 4.43 -1.98
C PRO A 22 -17.10 4.89 -1.63
N PRO A 23 -16.11 4.00 -1.71
CA PRO A 23 -14.72 4.41 -1.64
C PRO A 23 -14.33 5.23 -2.87
N GLN A 24 -13.27 6.02 -2.71
CA GLN A 24 -12.55 6.65 -3.81
C GLN A 24 -11.37 5.76 -4.22
N LEU A 25 -11.10 5.68 -5.52
CA LEU A 25 -9.88 5.06 -6.01
C LEU A 25 -8.71 6.00 -5.69
N LEU A 26 -7.75 5.52 -4.89
CA LEU A 26 -6.53 6.26 -4.58
C LEU A 26 -5.44 5.99 -5.63
N ALA A 27 -5.21 4.72 -5.93
CA ALA A 27 -4.16 4.29 -6.84
C ALA A 27 -4.46 2.88 -7.38
N ASN A 28 -3.84 2.50 -8.50
CA ASN A 28 -3.80 1.13 -8.97
C ASN A 28 -2.34 0.67 -9.05
N THR A 29 -1.98 -0.38 -8.32
CA THR A 29 -0.59 -0.87 -8.26
C THR A 29 -0.18 -1.61 -9.54
N GLY A 30 -1.13 -2.00 -10.38
CA GLY A 30 -0.91 -2.92 -11.50
C GLY A 30 -0.60 -4.36 -11.06
N GLY A 31 -0.68 -4.65 -9.76
CA GLY A 31 -0.38 -5.95 -9.17
C GLY A 31 -1.51 -6.43 -8.25
N ARG A 32 -1.15 -7.01 -7.10
CA ARG A 32 -2.11 -7.50 -6.10
C ARG A 32 -1.72 -7.03 -4.69
N PRO A 33 -2.25 -5.91 -4.19
CA PRO A 33 -1.95 -5.42 -2.85
C PRO A 33 -2.56 -6.35 -1.78
N LEU A 34 -1.72 -6.85 -0.87
CA LEU A 34 -2.11 -7.79 0.19
C LEU A 34 -1.96 -7.21 1.60
N GLY A 35 -0.90 -6.44 1.83
CA GLY A 35 -0.62 -5.81 3.12
C GLY A 35 -0.56 -4.30 2.96
N ILE A 36 -1.16 -3.56 3.88
CA ILE A 36 -1.21 -2.09 3.85
C ILE A 36 -0.99 -1.59 5.27
N GLU A 37 0.03 -0.76 5.46
CA GLU A 37 0.35 -0.08 6.73
C GLU A 37 0.49 1.42 6.49
N VAL A 38 0.06 2.25 7.44
CA VAL A 38 0.23 3.70 7.35
C VAL A 38 1.58 4.09 7.97
N ASP A 39 2.43 4.76 7.20
CA ASP A 39 3.61 5.42 7.74
C ASP A 39 3.18 6.67 8.50
N LYS A 40 3.31 6.64 9.84
CA LYS A 40 2.86 7.73 10.70
C LYS A 40 3.66 9.03 10.54
N ARG A 41 4.80 8.99 9.85
CA ARG A 41 5.68 10.16 9.68
C ARG A 41 5.12 11.15 8.65
N ASP A 42 4.50 10.65 7.60
CA ASP A 42 4.00 11.46 6.47
C ASP A 42 2.60 11.07 5.97
N GLY A 43 1.98 10.02 6.54
CA GLY A 43 0.65 9.55 6.15
C GLY A 43 0.63 8.73 4.86
N SER A 44 1.80 8.46 4.25
CA SER A 44 1.89 7.56 3.09
C SER A 44 1.55 6.12 3.48
N LEU A 45 1.15 5.33 2.48
CA LEU A 45 0.88 3.92 2.65
C LEU A 45 2.12 3.11 2.26
N ILE A 46 2.50 2.16 3.10
CA ILE A 46 3.40 1.07 2.74
C ILE A 46 2.54 -0.11 2.31
N VAL A 47 2.72 -0.53 1.07
CA VAL A 47 1.90 -1.57 0.44
C VAL A 47 2.78 -2.75 0.05
N CYS A 48 2.47 -3.91 0.58
CA CYS A 48 2.97 -5.18 0.06
C CYS A 48 2.11 -5.59 -1.13
N ASP A 49 2.67 -5.48 -2.33
CA ASP A 49 2.11 -6.02 -3.54
C ASP A 49 2.69 -7.42 -3.80
N ALA A 50 1.82 -8.41 -3.99
CA ALA A 50 2.20 -9.81 -4.17
C ALA A 50 3.17 -10.02 -5.34
N TYR A 51 3.13 -9.17 -6.36
CA TYR A 51 3.91 -9.31 -7.58
C TYR A 51 5.01 -8.27 -7.72
N ARG A 52 4.79 -7.03 -7.24
CA ARG A 52 5.77 -5.94 -7.36
C ARG A 52 6.75 -5.86 -6.19
N GLY A 53 6.41 -6.46 -5.05
CA GLY A 53 7.18 -6.33 -3.82
C GLY A 53 6.65 -5.22 -2.92
N LEU A 54 7.54 -4.42 -2.34
CA LEU A 54 7.21 -3.36 -1.41
C LEU A 54 7.09 -2.02 -2.11
N LEU A 55 5.94 -1.36 -1.96
CA LEU A 55 5.60 -0.07 -2.55
C LEU A 55 5.35 0.97 -1.46
N ARG A 56 5.51 2.24 -1.83
CA ARG A 56 4.98 3.39 -1.11
C ARG A 56 3.94 4.08 -1.98
N ILE A 57 2.82 4.50 -1.39
CA ILE A 57 1.79 5.29 -2.06
C ILE A 57 1.56 6.58 -1.28
N ALA A 58 1.79 7.72 -1.93
CA ALA A 58 1.59 9.04 -1.36
C ALA A 58 0.10 9.39 -1.22
N GLU A 59 -0.21 10.51 -0.54
CA GLU A 59 -1.60 10.92 -0.28
C GLU A 59 -2.38 11.22 -1.56
N ASP A 60 -1.68 11.70 -2.60
CA ASP A 60 -2.20 12.01 -3.94
C ASP A 60 -2.26 10.80 -4.88
N GLY A 61 -1.81 9.63 -4.41
CA GLY A 61 -1.80 8.38 -5.18
C GLY A 61 -0.51 8.09 -5.94
N GLU A 62 0.54 8.93 -5.83
CA GLU A 62 1.84 8.63 -6.43
C GLU A 62 2.42 7.33 -5.88
N ILE A 63 2.84 6.41 -6.76
CA ILE A 63 3.41 5.10 -6.39
C ILE A 63 4.93 5.12 -6.58
N THR A 64 5.67 4.75 -5.53
CA THR A 64 7.11 4.52 -5.57
C THR A 64 7.43 3.05 -5.23
N ASP A 65 8.26 2.38 -6.04
CA ASP A 65 8.81 1.07 -5.70
C ASP A 65 9.92 1.21 -4.63
N LEU A 66 9.77 0.54 -3.49
CA LEU A 66 10.78 0.55 -2.42
C LEU A 66 11.72 -0.65 -2.51
N ALA A 67 11.18 -1.85 -2.76
CA ALA A 67 11.99 -3.06 -2.88
C ALA A 67 11.27 -4.15 -3.69
N SER A 68 11.97 -4.70 -4.68
CA SER A 68 11.57 -5.93 -5.41
C SER A 68 12.49 -7.12 -5.08
N SER A 69 13.49 -6.92 -4.22
CA SER A 69 14.44 -7.96 -3.78
C SER A 69 14.94 -7.69 -2.37
N ALA A 70 15.36 -8.74 -1.67
CA ALA A 70 15.99 -8.67 -0.35
C ALA A 70 17.14 -9.68 -0.28
N ALA A 71 18.28 -9.26 0.31
CA ALA A 71 19.49 -10.07 0.40
C ALA A 71 19.91 -10.73 -0.94
N GLY A 72 19.76 -10.00 -2.05
CA GLY A 72 20.10 -10.47 -3.40
C GLY A 72 19.10 -11.46 -4.01
N THR A 73 17.98 -11.75 -3.34
CA THR A 73 16.94 -12.66 -3.83
C THR A 73 15.66 -11.89 -4.16
N PRO A 74 15.00 -12.17 -5.30
CA PRO A 74 13.72 -11.55 -5.63
C PRO A 74 12.64 -11.80 -4.56
N ILE A 75 11.84 -10.79 -4.26
CA ILE A 75 10.63 -10.95 -3.46
C ILE A 75 9.57 -11.56 -4.38
N VAL A 76 9.26 -12.84 -4.16
CA VAL A 76 8.29 -13.57 -4.98
C VAL A 76 6.84 -13.42 -4.49
N PHE A 77 6.67 -12.95 -3.25
CA PHE A 77 5.35 -12.78 -2.63
C PHE A 77 5.44 -11.84 -1.41
N CYS A 78 5.16 -10.54 -1.60
CA CYS A 78 5.03 -9.60 -0.48
C CYS A 78 3.62 -9.73 0.11
N ASN A 79 3.51 -10.16 1.36
CA ASN A 79 2.21 -10.37 2.01
C ASN A 79 1.86 -9.29 3.02
N ASN A 80 2.80 -8.89 3.88
CA ASN A 80 2.57 -7.89 4.91
C ASN A 80 3.86 -7.13 5.25
N ALA A 81 3.70 -5.94 5.82
CA ALA A 81 4.78 -5.12 6.34
C ALA A 81 4.33 -4.40 7.62
N ALA A 82 5.27 -3.89 8.40
CA ALA A 82 5.02 -2.96 9.50
C ALA A 82 6.01 -1.81 9.37
N VAL A 83 5.67 -0.62 9.84
CA VAL A 83 6.55 0.56 9.75
C VAL A 83 6.84 1.05 11.15
N ALA A 84 8.12 1.04 11.52
CA ALA A 84 8.60 1.61 12.77
C ALA A 84 8.56 3.15 12.73
N ASN A 85 8.57 3.79 13.90
CA ASN A 85 8.53 5.26 14.00
C ASN A 85 9.73 5.96 13.35
N ASP A 86 10.86 5.26 13.17
CA ASP A 86 12.04 5.79 12.48
C ASP A 86 11.99 5.55 10.96
N GLY A 87 10.99 4.81 10.47
CA GLY A 87 10.83 4.46 9.07
C GLY A 87 11.41 3.15 8.62
N THR A 88 11.98 2.37 9.54
CA THR A 88 12.35 0.99 9.24
C THR A 88 11.08 0.20 8.88
N ILE A 89 11.16 -0.60 7.83
CA ILE A 89 10.10 -1.49 7.34
C ILE A 89 10.56 -2.93 7.51
#